data_AF-A0A1Z9T8Q4-F1
#
_entry.id   AF-A0A1Z9T8Q4-F1
#
_cell.length_a   1.000
_cell.length_b   1.000
_cell.length_c   1.000
_cell.angle_alpha   90.00
_cell.angle_beta   90.00
_cell.angle_gamma   90.00
#
_symmetry.space_group_name_H-M   'P 1'
#
loop_
_entity.id
_entity.type
_entity.pdbx_description
1 polymer ?
#
loop_
_entity_poly.entity_id
_entity_poly.type
_entity_poly.pdbx_seq_one_letter_code
_entity_poly.pdbx_strand_id
1 'polypeptide(L)'
;MDKIKKFFATMKRWWIVLKSKFITLYTLTVSYNQIWGDHDDQVFVVRKFLVKKPNHLKFKTEEGDIVEFQGAEGLNYKIEAM
;
A
#
# COMPACT_ATOMS: atom_id res chain seq x y z
N MET A 1 26.48 -10.57 32.56
CA MET A 1 26.01 -10.90 31.19
C MET A 1 24.59 -10.41 30.91
N ASP A 2 23.83 -9.99 31.94
CA ASP A 2 22.41 -9.62 31.85
C ASP A 2 22.12 -8.28 31.19
N LYS A 3 23.03 -7.30 31.32
CA LYS A 3 22.86 -5.97 30.70
C LYS A 3 22.90 -6.04 29.16
N ILE A 4 23.74 -6.91 28.61
CA ILE A 4 23.88 -7.11 27.16
C ILE A 4 22.61 -7.78 26.59
N LYS A 5 22.07 -8.80 27.27
CA LYS A 5 20.82 -9.47 26.86
C LYS A 5 19.63 -8.50 26.86
N LYS A 6 19.51 -7.64 27.89
CA LYS A 6 18.48 -6.59 27.94
C LYS A 6 18.64 -5.58 26.80
N PHE A 7 19.87 -5.17 26.49
CA PHE A 7 20.15 -4.24 25.40
C PHE A 7 19.70 -4.80 24.03
N PHE A 8 20.03 -6.05 23.70
CA PHE A 8 19.56 -6.69 22.47
C PHE A 8 18.03 -6.85 22.43
N ALA A 9 17.38 -7.11 23.56
CA ALA A 9 15.93 -7.19 23.64
C ALA A 9 15.25 -5.84 23.35
N THR A 10 15.79 -4.74 23.91
CA THR A 10 15.30 -3.39 23.65
C THR A 10 15.54 -2.98 22.20
N MET A 11 16.71 -3.29 21.64
CA MET A 11 16.98 -3.06 20.21
C MET A 11 16.02 -3.83 19.30
N LYS A 12 15.72 -5.10 19.60
CA LYS A 12 14.75 -5.88 18.82
C LYS A 12 13.36 -5.25 18.85
N ARG A 13 12.89 -4.82 20.02
CA ARG A 13 11.59 -4.12 20.13
C ARG A 13 11.59 -2.80 19.38
N TRP A 14 12.64 -2.00 19.55
CA TRP A 14 12.78 -0.73 18.85
C TRP A 14 12.83 -0.93 17.33
N TRP A 15 13.51 -1.97 16.84
CA TRP A 15 13.56 -2.33 15.44
C TRP A 15 12.19 -2.73 14.86
N ILE A 16 11.37 -3.46 15.63
CA ILE A 16 10.00 -3.81 15.23
C ILE A 16 9.12 -2.56 15.14
N VAL A 17 9.19 -1.68 16.15
CA VAL A 17 8.43 -0.42 16.18
C VAL A 17 8.89 0.53 15.07
N LEU A 18 10.18 0.60 14.81
CA LEU A 18 10.74 1.40 13.73
C LEU A 18 10.17 0.94 12.39
N LYS A 19 10.18 -0.37 12.12
CA LYS A 19 9.60 -0.91 10.87
C LYS A 19 8.10 -0.67 10.76
N SER A 20 7.35 -0.72 11.86
CA SER A 20 5.89 -0.52 11.81
C SER A 20 5.52 0.92 11.42
N LYS A 21 6.34 1.91 11.82
CA LYS A 21 6.12 3.32 11.48
C LYS A 21 6.37 3.68 10.01
N PHE A 22 7.06 2.83 9.25
CA PHE A 22 7.30 3.03 7.81
C PHE A 22 6.24 2.37 6.93
N ILE A 23 5.17 1.81 7.50
CA ILE A 23 4.05 1.23 6.75
C ILE A 23 2.97 2.30 6.66
N THR A 24 3.04 3.15 5.64
CA THR A 24 1.92 4.03 5.29
C THR A 24 0.97 3.23 4.40
N LEU A 25 -0.29 3.16 4.81
CA LEU A 25 -1.35 2.56 4.01
C LEU A 25 -2.06 3.66 3.23
N TYR A 26 -2.39 3.35 1.99
CA TYR A 26 -3.13 4.22 1.08
C TYR A 26 -4.40 3.51 0.67
N THR A 27 -5.51 4.21 0.63
CA THR A 27 -6.73 3.72 -0.01
C THR A 27 -6.65 4.07 -1.49
N LEU A 28 -6.67 3.05 -2.33
CA LEU A 28 -6.72 3.20 -3.78
C LEU A 28 -8.11 2.81 -4.26
N THR A 29 -8.80 3.72 -4.94
CA THR A 29 -10.05 3.43 -5.64
C THR A 29 -9.79 3.46 -7.15
N VAL A 30 -10.06 2.36 -7.84
CA VAL A 30 -9.95 2.23 -9.29
C VAL A 30 -11.36 2.11 -9.87
N SER A 31 -11.65 2.93 -10.88
CA SER A 31 -12.96 2.96 -11.56
C SER A 31 -12.79 2.88 -13.07
N TYR A 32 -13.51 1.97 -13.72
CA TYR A 32 -13.44 1.78 -15.17
C TYR A 32 -14.40 2.69 -15.93
N ASN A 33 -15.58 2.95 -15.38
CA ASN A 33 -16.48 3.99 -15.85
C ASN A 33 -16.13 5.29 -15.09
N GLN A 34 -16.23 6.48 -15.69
CA GLN A 34 -15.80 7.72 -15.00
C GLN A 34 -16.78 8.16 -13.87
N ILE A 35 -17.61 7.24 -13.36
CA ILE A 35 -18.72 7.49 -12.46
C ILE A 35 -18.37 6.91 -11.09
N TRP A 36 -18.21 7.78 -10.09
CA TRP A 36 -17.87 7.36 -8.73
C TRP A 36 -19.11 6.93 -7.95
N GLY A 37 -19.02 5.83 -7.20
CA GLY A 37 -20.09 5.28 -6.39
C GLY A 37 -20.95 4.23 -7.09
N ASP A 38 -20.47 3.69 -8.21
CA ASP A 38 -21.14 2.62 -8.94
C ASP A 38 -20.58 1.23 -8.56
N HIS A 39 -21.24 0.16 -8.99
CA HIS A 39 -20.87 -1.22 -8.65
C HIS A 39 -19.48 -1.64 -9.18
N ASP A 40 -18.96 -0.96 -10.20
CA ASP A 40 -17.66 -1.24 -10.81
C ASP A 40 -16.44 -0.68 -10.05
N ASP A 41 -16.66 0.13 -9.01
CA ASP A 41 -15.57 0.71 -8.22
C ASP A 41 -14.85 -0.36 -7.38
N GLN A 42 -13.54 -0.49 -7.57
CA GLN A 42 -12.71 -1.39 -6.77
C GLN A 42 -11.84 -0.60 -5.80
N VAL A 43 -11.96 -0.92 -4.51
CA VAL A 43 -11.19 -0.28 -3.43
C VAL A 43 -10.14 -1.25 -2.90
N PHE A 44 -8.90 -0.77 -2.81
CA PHE A 44 -7.74 -1.53 -2.33
C PHE A 44 -7.03 -0.78 -1.22
N VAL A 45 -6.59 -1.52 -0.20
CA VAL A 45 -5.64 -1.01 0.80
C VAL A 45 -4.23 -1.30 0.31
N VAL A 46 -3.53 -0.24 -0.06
CA VAL A 46 -2.23 -0.28 -0.72
C VAL A 46 -1.14 0.10 0.25
N ARG A 47 -0.16 -0.79 0.40
CA ARG A 47 1.03 -0.53 1.21
C ARG A 47 2.12 0.22 0.45
N LYS A 48 2.24 -0.04 -0.86
CA LYS A 48 3.26 0.59 -1.70
C LYS A 48 2.86 0.57 -3.17
N PHE A 49 2.99 1.72 -3.84
CA PHE A 49 2.92 1.79 -5.30
C PHE A 49 4.27 1.42 -5.91
N LEU A 50 4.27 0.50 -6.87
CA LEU A 50 5.45 0.07 -7.63
C LEU A 50 5.54 0.81 -8.96
N VAL A 51 4.40 0.97 -9.64
CA VAL A 51 4.28 1.72 -10.90
C VAL A 51 3.03 2.59 -10.81
N LYS A 52 3.19 3.89 -11.10
CA LYS A 52 2.10 4.86 -11.14
C LYS A 52 2.16 5.60 -12.48
N LYS A 53 1.51 5.06 -13.49
CA LYS A 53 1.36 5.67 -14.82
C LYS A 53 -0.13 5.84 -15.14
N PRO A 54 -0.49 6.74 -16.07
CA PRO A 54 -1.89 6.97 -16.44
C PRO A 54 -2.60 5.71 -16.96
N ASN A 55 -1.89 4.82 -17.64
CA ASN A 55 -2.41 3.61 -18.26
C ASN A 55 -1.97 2.31 -17.55
N HIS A 56 -1.08 2.41 -16.56
CA HIS A 56 -0.54 1.26 -15.86
C HIS A 56 -0.33 1.61 -14.39
N LEU A 57 -1.07 0.92 -13.53
CA LEU A 57 -0.95 0.99 -12.10
C LEU A 57 -0.51 -0.36 -11.55
N LYS A 58 0.58 -0.39 -10.78
CA LYS A 58 1.06 -1.60 -10.11
C LYS A 58 1.34 -1.29 -8.66
N PHE A 59 0.81 -2.08 -7.75
CA PHE A 59 0.94 -1.83 -6.33
C PHE A 59 0.95 -3.12 -5.51
N LYS A 60 1.38 -2.97 -4.26
CA LYS A 60 1.42 -4.03 -3.26
C LYS A 60 0.33 -3.79 -2.22
N THR A 61 -0.54 -4.76 -2.01
CA THR A 61 -1.61 -4.71 -1.00
C THR A 61 -1.03 -4.81 0.42
N GLU A 62 -1.86 -4.61 1.44
CA GLU A 62 -1.48 -4.82 2.84
C GLU A 62 -0.93 -6.23 3.08
N GLU A 63 -1.62 -7.24 2.56
CA GLU A 63 -1.27 -8.67 2.66
C GLU A 63 0.04 -9.01 1.94
N GLY A 64 0.44 -8.15 1.00
CA GLY A 64 1.69 -8.26 0.28
C GLY A 64 1.55 -8.86 -1.12
N ASP A 65 0.32 -9.01 -1.60
CA ASP A 65 0.04 -9.37 -2.97
C ASP A 65 0.32 -8.22 -3.91
N ILE A 66 0.77 -8.56 -5.12
CA ILE A 66 1.06 -7.58 -6.16
C ILE A 66 -0.13 -7.57 -7.11
N VAL A 67 -0.80 -6.43 -7.21
CA VAL A 67 -1.92 -6.20 -8.11
C VAL A 67 -1.48 -5.24 -9.21
N GLU A 68 -1.88 -5.56 -10.44
CA GLU A 68 -1.54 -4.80 -11.64
C GLU A 68 -2.78 -4.52 -12.47
N PHE A 69 -2.95 -3.27 -12.85
CA PHE A 69 -3.98 -2.80 -13.77
C PHE A 69 -3.31 -2.17 -14.98
N GLN A 70 -3.79 -2.55 -16.16
CA GLN A 70 -3.40 -1.97 -17.44
C GLN A 70 -4.65 -1.61 -18.22
N GLY A 71 -4.72 -0.38 -18.72
CA GLY A 71 -5.83 0.10 -19.55
C GLY A 71 -5.30 0.67 -20.86
N ALA A 72 -5.94 0.35 -21.98
CA ALA A 72 -5.57 0.87 -23.30
C ALA A 72 -5.85 2.38 -23.43
N GLU A 73 -6.97 2.85 -22.85
CA GLU A 73 -7.43 4.25 -22.94
C GLU A 73 -7.05 5.10 -21.71
N GLY A 74 -6.34 4.52 -20.75
CA GLY A 74 -6.04 5.15 -19.45
C GLY A 74 -6.88 4.58 -18.31
N LEU A 75 -6.41 4.75 -17.07
CA LEU A 75 -7.04 4.28 -15.84
C LEU A 75 -7.47 5.49 -15.02
N ASN A 76 -8.73 5.50 -14.58
CA ASN A 76 -9.21 6.49 -13.61
C ASN A 76 -9.02 5.91 -12.20
N TYR A 77 -8.19 6.56 -11.39
CA TYR A 77 -7.96 6.13 -10.03
C TYR A 77 -7.77 7.31 -9.07
N LYS A 78 -8.18 7.11 -7.82
CA LYS A 78 -7.98 8.04 -6.70
C LYS A 78 -7.11 7.37 -5.65
N ILE A 79 -6.17 8.13 -5.09
CA ILE A 79 -5.28 7.67 -4.01
C ILE A 79 -5.50 8.60 -2.83
N GLU A 80 -5.94 8.04 -1.72
CA GLU A 80 -6.11 8.73 -0.44
C GLU A 80 -5.14 8.14 0.57
N ALA A 81 -4.47 9.00 1.36
CA ALA A 81 -3.59 8.55 2.43
C ALA A 81 -4.39 8.34 3.72
N MET A 82 -4.11 7.25 4.44
CA MET A 82 -4.64 7.00 5.79
C MET A 82 -3.67 7.47 6.87
#